data_AF-A0AAE0EXT1-F1
#
_entry.id   AF-A0AAE0EXT1-F1
#
_cell.length_a   1.000
_cell.length_b   1.000
_cell.length_c   1.000
_cell.angle_alpha   90.00
_cell.angle_beta   90.00
_cell.angle_gamma   90.00
#
_symmetry.space_group_name_H-M   'P 1'
#
loop_
_entity.id
_entity.type
_entity.pdbx_description
1 polymer ?
#
loop_
_entity_poly.entity_id
_entity_poly.type
_entity_poly.pdbx_seq_one_letter_code
_entity_poly.pdbx_strand_id
1 'polypeptide(L)'
;MSLKLGSLAAASAAVAALACKRARKGGAILRVVRAQSTARVPDVIAPPPQQKVKIALCQLKVGTDKDTNIATAKKAISTAAAEGARMVILPEMWNCPYANESFPIYAEDIDAGDAPSASMLAEAAKEHSVVVVGGSIPERHEGSLYNTCCVFSTTGEILAKHRKVHLFDINIPGKISFKESDTLTAGDQGTVVDT
;
A
#
# COMPACT_ATOMS: atom_id res chain seq x y z
N MET A 1 -1.53 -27.44 -48.77
CA MET A 1 -2.51 -27.49 -47.66
C MET A 1 -2.56 -26.09 -47.04
N SER A 2 -3.28 -25.13 -47.62
CA SER A 2 -4.72 -24.85 -47.48
C SER A 2 -5.20 -24.59 -46.05
N LEU A 3 -5.42 -23.29 -45.74
CA LEU A 3 -6.59 -22.65 -45.08
C LEU A 3 -6.84 -22.99 -43.58
N LYS A 4 -7.17 -22.06 -42.65
CA LYS A 4 -7.93 -20.80 -42.74
C LYS A 4 -7.51 -19.76 -41.68
N LEU A 5 -7.65 -18.49 -42.07
CA LEU A 5 -7.83 -17.30 -41.22
C LEU A 5 -9.09 -17.40 -40.34
N GLY A 6 -8.99 -16.93 -39.09
CA GLY A 6 -10.12 -16.50 -38.28
C GLY A 6 -10.13 -14.97 -38.16
N SER A 7 -11.15 -14.36 -38.74
CA SER A 7 -11.52 -12.93 -38.68
C SER A 7 -12.78 -12.78 -37.81
N LEU A 8 -13.03 -11.54 -37.36
CA LEU A 8 -14.26 -10.91 -36.85
C LEU A 8 -14.05 -10.35 -35.43
N ALA A 9 -14.40 -9.11 -35.09
CA ALA A 9 -14.83 -7.95 -35.85
C ALA A 9 -14.65 -6.73 -34.94
N ALA A 10 -14.08 -5.64 -35.48
CA ALA A 10 -14.04 -4.34 -34.83
C ALA A 10 -15.45 -3.72 -34.81
N ALA A 11 -15.95 -3.35 -33.63
CA ALA A 11 -17.20 -2.63 -33.49
C ALA A 11 -16.99 -1.13 -33.77
N SER A 12 -17.23 -0.79 -35.04
CA SER A 12 -17.74 0.44 -35.63
C SER A 12 -17.81 1.70 -34.77
N ALA A 13 -16.99 2.70 -35.14
CA ALA A 13 -17.25 4.11 -34.88
C ALA A 13 -18.57 4.54 -35.56
N ALA A 14 -19.48 5.15 -34.80
CA ALA A 14 -20.69 5.75 -35.35
C ALA A 14 -20.36 7.17 -35.85
N VAL A 15 -20.33 7.33 -37.17
CA VAL A 15 -20.27 8.61 -37.86
C VAL A 15 -21.59 9.36 -37.66
N ALA A 16 -21.55 10.49 -36.97
CA ALA A 16 -22.69 11.41 -36.89
C ALA A 16 -22.77 12.21 -38.20
N ALA A 17 -23.64 11.80 -39.12
CA ALA A 17 -23.99 12.59 -40.30
C ALA A 17 -24.97 13.71 -39.90
N LEU A 18 -24.48 14.96 -39.88
CA LEU A 18 -25.31 16.14 -39.68
C LEU A 18 -26.02 16.49 -41.00
N ALA A 19 -27.28 16.06 -41.15
CA ALA A 19 -28.11 16.45 -42.29
C ALA A 19 -28.72 17.85 -42.05
N CYS A 20 -28.14 18.86 -42.68
CA CYS A 20 -28.77 20.18 -42.86
C CYS A 20 -30.01 20.02 -43.76
N LYS A 21 -31.21 20.38 -43.28
CA LYS A 21 -32.38 20.53 -44.15
C LYS A 21 -33.10 21.86 -43.91
N ARG A 22 -33.03 22.71 -44.95
CA ARG A 22 -33.93 23.84 -45.20
C ARG A 22 -35.37 23.35 -45.22
N ALA A 23 -36.25 24.04 -44.50
CA ALA A 23 -37.69 23.85 -44.54
C ALA A 23 -38.28 24.41 -45.86
N ARG A 24 -39.08 23.62 -46.56
CA ARG A 24 -40.10 24.11 -47.51
C ARG A 24 -41.39 23.29 -47.39
N LYS A 25 -42.49 24.03 -47.54
CA LYS A 25 -43.90 23.72 -47.27
C LYS A 25 -44.46 22.57 -48.11
N GLY A 26 -45.39 21.81 -47.53
CA GLY A 26 -46.29 20.89 -48.25
C GLY A 26 -46.77 19.77 -47.33
N GLY A 27 -48.08 19.64 -47.15
CA GLY A 27 -48.70 18.88 -46.07
C GLY A 27 -48.50 17.36 -46.14
N ALA A 28 -48.08 16.80 -45.02
CA ALA A 28 -48.34 15.43 -44.60
C ALA A 28 -48.23 15.41 -43.06
N ILE A 29 -49.28 14.94 -42.37
CA ILE A 29 -49.27 14.78 -40.92
C ILE A 29 -48.30 13.63 -40.60
N LEU A 30 -47.07 13.98 -40.20
CA LEU A 30 -46.08 13.02 -39.76
C LEU A 30 -46.43 12.58 -38.32
N ARG A 31 -47.03 11.39 -38.18
CA ARG A 31 -47.17 10.75 -36.85
C ARG A 31 -45.78 10.34 -36.37
N VAL A 32 -45.23 11.10 -35.41
CA VAL A 32 -44.01 10.74 -34.70
C VAL A 32 -44.34 9.59 -33.75
N VAL A 33 -44.06 8.35 -34.14
CA VAL A 33 -44.06 7.21 -33.22
C VAL A 33 -42.72 7.25 -32.49
N ARG A 34 -42.73 7.67 -31.21
CA ARG A 34 -41.55 7.52 -30.34
C ARG A 34 -41.37 6.05 -30.01
N ALA A 35 -40.39 5.40 -30.63
CA ALA A 35 -39.87 4.14 -30.11
C ALA A 35 -39.23 4.40 -28.74
N GLN A 36 -39.84 3.87 -27.69
CA GLN A 36 -39.20 3.81 -26.37
C GLN A 36 -38.16 2.70 -26.43
N SER A 37 -36.88 3.08 -26.38
CA SER A 37 -35.79 2.12 -26.16
C SER A 37 -35.94 1.53 -24.76
N THR A 38 -36.24 0.24 -24.67
CA THR A 38 -36.31 -0.52 -23.41
C THR A 38 -34.96 -1.12 -23.01
N ALA A 39 -33.85 -0.63 -23.57
CA ALA A 39 -32.52 -1.07 -23.15
C ALA A 39 -32.22 -0.49 -21.76
N ARG A 40 -32.50 -1.28 -20.71
CA ARG A 40 -31.97 -1.04 -19.38
C ARG A 40 -30.44 -1.06 -19.49
N VAL A 41 -29.83 0.10 -19.29
CA VAL A 41 -28.40 0.20 -19.00
C VAL A 41 -28.19 -0.61 -17.71
N PRO A 42 -27.25 -1.58 -17.67
CA PRO A 42 -26.98 -2.31 -16.43
C PRO A 42 -26.62 -1.30 -15.34
N ASP A 43 -27.25 -1.44 -14.18
CA ASP A 43 -26.97 -0.61 -13.02
C ASP A 43 -25.46 -0.59 -12.78
N VAL A 44 -24.87 0.60 -12.81
CA VAL A 44 -23.50 0.81 -12.34
C VAL A 44 -23.52 0.43 -10.87
N ILE A 45 -22.90 -0.70 -10.52
CA ILE A 45 -22.79 -1.15 -9.13
C ILE A 45 -22.16 -0.01 -8.34
N ALA A 46 -22.94 0.59 -7.44
CA ALA A 46 -22.44 1.64 -6.57
C ALA A 46 -21.24 1.08 -5.80
N PRO A 47 -20.12 1.83 -5.69
CA PRO A 47 -19.00 1.38 -4.87
C PRO A 47 -19.52 1.11 -3.45
N PRO A 48 -18.98 0.07 -2.76
CA PRO A 48 -19.41 -0.26 -1.42
C PRO A 48 -19.25 0.96 -0.49
N PRO A 49 -20.07 1.06 0.57
CA PRO A 49 -20.02 2.18 1.50
C PRO A 49 -18.59 2.43 1.99
N GLN A 50 -18.01 3.58 1.64
CA GLN A 50 -16.66 3.94 2.05
C GLN A 50 -16.70 4.43 3.50
N GLN A 51 -16.26 3.58 4.43
CA GLN A 51 -16.00 4.02 5.80
C GLN A 51 -14.81 4.98 5.81
N LYS A 52 -14.97 6.13 6.46
CA LYS A 52 -13.86 7.07 6.68
C LYS A 52 -12.95 6.49 7.75
N VAL A 53 -11.67 6.29 7.41
CA VAL A 53 -10.62 5.83 8.33
C VAL A 53 -9.67 6.98 8.61
N LYS A 54 -9.41 7.27 9.88
CA LYS A 54 -8.36 8.23 10.28
C LYS A 54 -7.03 7.48 10.41
N ILE A 55 -6.04 7.90 9.64
CA ILE A 55 -4.69 7.33 9.62
C ILE A 55 -3.70 8.35 10.19
N ALA A 56 -2.78 7.90 11.02
CA ALA A 56 -1.66 8.71 11.52
C ALA A 56 -0.34 8.25 10.88
N LEU A 57 0.44 9.20 10.40
CA LEU A 57 1.79 8.99 9.90
C LEU A 57 2.77 9.55 10.94
N CYS A 58 3.55 8.67 11.57
CA CYS A 58 4.51 9.07 12.57
C CYS A 58 5.85 9.44 11.92
N GLN A 59 6.36 10.62 12.25
CA GLN A 59 7.72 11.02 11.94
C GLN A 59 8.53 11.03 13.23
N LEU A 60 9.48 10.10 13.33
CA LEU A 60 10.26 9.89 14.55
C LEU A 60 11.69 10.38 14.35
N LYS A 61 12.27 11.00 15.38
CA LYS A 61 13.71 11.24 15.43
C LYS A 61 14.39 9.98 15.93
N VAL A 62 15.17 9.33 15.07
CA VAL A 62 15.88 8.10 15.39
C VAL A 62 17.27 8.42 15.92
N GLY A 63 17.62 7.81 17.06
CA GLY A 63 18.95 7.89 17.67
C GLY A 63 19.66 6.54 17.71
N THR A 64 20.80 6.49 18.40
CA THR A 64 21.61 5.28 18.55
C THR A 64 21.12 4.38 19.71
N ASP A 65 20.29 4.88 20.61
CA ASP A 65 19.76 4.08 21.71
C ASP A 65 18.44 3.42 21.30
N LYS A 66 18.45 2.09 21.13
CA LYS A 66 17.30 1.32 20.65
C LYS A 66 16.10 1.46 21.59
N ASP A 67 16.31 1.39 22.89
CA ASP A 67 15.23 1.45 23.89
C ASP A 67 14.54 2.82 23.87
N THR A 68 15.31 3.91 23.71
CA THR A 68 14.79 5.26 23.52
C THR A 68 13.96 5.37 22.24
N ASN A 69 14.41 4.75 21.13
CA ASN A 69 13.66 4.71 19.88
C ASN A 69 12.32 3.98 20.07
N ILE A 70 12.33 2.81 20.73
CA ILE A 70 11.13 2.01 21.06
C ILE A 70 10.16 2.80 21.94
N ALA A 71 10.65 3.45 23.00
CA ALA A 71 9.83 4.28 23.87
C ALA A 71 9.21 5.46 23.12
N THR A 72 9.96 6.08 22.20
CA THR A 72 9.48 7.19 21.36
C THR A 72 8.38 6.73 20.40
N ALA A 73 8.57 5.58 19.74
CA ALA A 73 7.56 4.98 18.88
C ALA A 73 6.28 4.62 19.65
N LYS A 74 6.40 3.99 20.83
CA LYS A 74 5.27 3.68 21.71
C LYS A 74 4.46 4.93 22.06
N LYS A 75 5.14 6.01 22.46
CA LYS A 75 4.49 7.29 22.78
C LYS A 75 3.77 7.89 21.56
N ALA A 76 4.36 7.80 20.37
CA ALA A 76 3.74 8.31 19.14
C ALA A 76 2.46 7.53 18.79
N ILE A 77 2.48 6.19 18.91
CA ILE A 77 1.29 5.34 18.70
C ILE A 77 0.19 5.70 19.69
N SER A 78 0.52 5.80 20.98
CA SER A 78 -0.44 6.16 22.03
C SER A 78 -1.09 7.53 21.76
N THR A 79 -0.28 8.52 21.35
CA THR A 79 -0.77 9.87 21.00
C THR A 79 -1.71 9.82 19.80
N ALA A 80 -1.31 9.13 18.73
CA ALA A 80 -2.12 8.99 17.52
C ALA A 80 -3.47 8.31 17.81
N ALA A 81 -3.47 7.25 18.62
CA ALA A 81 -4.68 6.57 19.03
C ALA A 81 -5.59 7.46 19.89
N ALA A 82 -5.04 8.23 20.83
CA ALA A 82 -5.79 9.20 21.62
C ALA A 82 -6.45 10.30 20.76
N GLU A 83 -5.85 10.64 19.62
CA GLU A 83 -6.44 11.53 18.62
C GLU A 83 -7.47 10.85 17.71
N GLY A 84 -7.78 9.57 17.93
CA GLY A 84 -8.79 8.80 17.19
C GLY A 84 -8.30 8.18 15.89
N ALA A 85 -6.99 8.03 15.69
CA ALA A 85 -6.48 7.22 14.59
C ALA A 85 -6.92 5.76 14.76
N ARG A 86 -7.31 5.12 13.65
CA ARG A 86 -7.63 3.68 13.59
C ARG A 86 -6.49 2.86 13.00
N MET A 87 -5.56 3.53 12.32
CA MET A 87 -4.32 2.98 11.80
C MET A 87 -3.17 3.95 12.06
N VAL A 88 -2.05 3.43 12.54
CA VAL A 88 -0.82 4.19 12.79
C VAL A 88 0.32 3.61 11.96
N ILE A 89 1.07 4.45 11.27
CA ILE A 89 2.17 4.05 10.39
C ILE A 89 3.48 4.65 10.91
N LEU A 90 4.46 3.78 11.19
CA LEU A 90 5.81 4.18 11.59
C LEU A 90 6.75 4.34 10.38
N PRO A 91 7.88 5.06 10.53
CA PRO A 91 8.84 5.25 9.44
C PRO A 91 9.77 4.02 9.25
N GLU A 92 10.52 4.02 8.14
CA GLU A 92 11.56 3.02 7.86
C GLU A 92 12.67 3.03 8.91
N MET A 93 13.19 1.83 9.26
CA MET A 93 14.30 1.60 10.21
C MET A 93 14.20 2.44 11.49
N TRP A 94 13.02 2.50 12.09
CA TRP A 94 12.77 3.44 13.18
C TRP A 94 13.46 3.05 14.49
N ASN A 95 13.93 1.79 14.62
CA ASN A 95 14.59 1.29 15.83
C ASN A 95 16.12 1.48 15.81
N CYS A 96 16.73 1.90 14.69
CA CYS A 96 18.17 2.00 14.55
C CYS A 96 18.62 3.12 13.60
N PRO A 97 19.88 3.60 13.69
CA PRO A 97 20.44 4.44 12.65
C PRO A 97 20.39 3.75 11.27
N TYR A 98 20.10 4.51 10.22
CA TYR A 98 20.08 4.00 8.85
C TYR A 98 21.51 3.92 8.29
N ALA A 99 22.25 2.88 8.66
CA ALA A 99 23.61 2.62 8.22
C ALA A 99 23.91 1.12 8.19
N ASN A 100 24.68 0.66 7.19
CA ASN A 100 25.03 -0.76 7.00
C ASN A 100 25.65 -1.39 8.25
N GLU A 101 26.54 -0.67 8.94
CA GLU A 101 27.16 -1.13 10.19
C GLU A 101 26.17 -1.29 11.36
N SER A 102 25.05 -0.58 11.33
CA SER A 102 24.01 -0.65 12.36
C SER A 102 23.11 -1.86 12.14
N PHE A 103 22.74 -2.22 10.92
CA PHE A 103 21.73 -3.26 10.70
C PHE A 103 22.00 -4.58 11.43
N PRO A 104 23.23 -5.16 11.42
CA PRO A 104 23.49 -6.41 12.13
C PRO A 104 23.39 -6.29 13.66
N ILE A 105 23.75 -5.12 14.22
CA ILE A 105 23.77 -4.85 15.67
C ILE A 105 22.35 -4.69 16.21
N TYR A 106 21.49 -4.03 15.44
CA TYR A 106 20.12 -3.72 15.84
C TYR A 106 19.10 -4.76 15.35
N ALA A 107 19.52 -5.73 14.51
CA ALA A 107 18.63 -6.75 13.98
C ALA A 107 17.95 -7.57 15.07
N GLU A 108 16.69 -7.90 14.83
CA GLU A 108 15.84 -8.68 15.74
C GLU A 108 15.29 -9.92 15.02
N ASP A 109 15.15 -11.03 15.74
CA ASP A 109 14.56 -12.25 15.20
C ASP A 109 13.07 -12.31 15.55
N ILE A 110 12.27 -11.85 14.60
CA ILE A 110 10.81 -11.72 14.75
C ILE A 110 10.15 -13.09 14.92
N ASP A 111 10.63 -14.11 14.20
CA ASP A 111 10.02 -15.43 14.19
C ASP A 111 10.42 -16.26 15.42
N ALA A 112 11.62 -16.02 15.97
CA ALA A 112 12.06 -16.61 17.24
C ALA A 112 11.49 -15.89 18.48
N GLY A 113 10.83 -14.74 18.31
CA GLY A 113 10.29 -13.92 19.39
C GLY A 113 11.33 -13.06 20.13
N ASP A 114 12.59 -13.06 19.68
CA ASP A 114 13.65 -12.16 20.17
C ASP A 114 13.59 -10.82 19.42
N ALA A 115 12.45 -10.13 19.61
CA ALA A 115 12.12 -8.92 18.88
C ALA A 115 11.39 -7.89 19.77
N PRO A 116 12.11 -7.19 20.68
CA PRO A 116 11.50 -6.19 21.55
C PRO A 116 10.77 -5.07 20.78
N SER A 117 11.24 -4.71 19.58
CA SER A 117 10.57 -3.74 18.72
C SER A 117 9.22 -4.27 18.26
N ALA A 118 9.16 -5.50 17.73
CA ALA A 118 7.92 -6.12 17.27
C ALA A 118 6.94 -6.40 18.42
N SER A 119 7.44 -6.89 19.56
CA SER A 119 6.65 -7.13 20.76
C SER A 119 5.98 -5.84 21.27
N MET A 120 6.73 -4.73 21.31
CA MET A 120 6.15 -3.43 21.68
C MET A 120 5.03 -3.01 20.71
N LEU A 121 5.21 -3.19 19.40
CA LEU A 121 4.17 -2.85 18.41
C LEU A 121 2.91 -3.70 18.59
N ALA A 122 3.05 -5.01 18.83
CA ALA A 122 1.94 -5.90 19.11
C ALA A 122 1.17 -5.47 20.36
N GLU A 123 1.89 -5.17 21.45
CA GLU A 123 1.30 -4.67 22.70
C GLU A 123 0.56 -3.34 22.50
N ALA A 124 1.19 -2.38 21.84
CA ALA A 124 0.60 -1.05 21.61
C ALA A 124 -0.62 -1.11 20.69
N ALA A 125 -0.59 -1.96 19.65
CA ALA A 125 -1.73 -2.19 18.76
C ALA A 125 -2.94 -2.74 19.53
N LYS A 126 -2.70 -3.74 20.39
CA LYS A 126 -3.72 -4.34 21.25
C LYS A 126 -4.24 -3.36 22.30
N GLU A 127 -3.35 -2.69 23.02
CA GLU A 127 -3.70 -1.73 24.09
C GLU A 127 -4.60 -0.61 23.57
N HIS A 128 -4.32 -0.11 22.37
CA HIS A 128 -5.05 1.01 21.79
C HIS A 128 -6.12 0.61 20.77
N SER A 129 -6.27 -0.69 20.48
CA SER A 129 -7.22 -1.22 19.49
C SER A 129 -7.09 -0.54 18.12
N VAL A 130 -5.85 -0.36 17.66
CA VAL A 130 -5.50 0.22 16.36
C VAL A 130 -4.69 -0.77 15.53
N VAL A 131 -4.80 -0.66 14.20
CA VAL A 131 -3.86 -1.35 13.30
C VAL A 131 -2.54 -0.57 13.30
N VAL A 132 -1.41 -1.27 13.40
CA VAL A 132 -0.09 -0.65 13.35
C VAL A 132 0.68 -1.18 12.15
N VAL A 133 0.97 -0.31 11.18
CA VAL A 133 1.96 -0.57 10.14
C VAL A 133 3.31 -0.19 10.72
N GLY A 134 4.10 -1.20 11.09
CA GLY A 134 5.30 -1.08 11.92
C GLY A 134 6.50 -0.44 11.25
N GLY A 135 6.31 0.34 10.17
CA GLY A 135 7.42 0.94 9.42
C GLY A 135 8.39 -0.15 9.00
N SER A 136 9.67 -0.04 9.32
CA SER A 136 10.53 -1.22 9.29
C SER A 136 11.59 -1.24 10.37
N ILE A 137 12.15 -2.43 10.59
CA ILE A 137 13.32 -2.70 11.43
C ILE A 137 14.26 -3.66 10.67
N PRO A 138 15.55 -3.74 11.04
CA PRO A 138 16.39 -4.83 10.59
C PRO A 138 15.90 -6.14 11.22
N GLU A 139 15.50 -7.10 10.39
CA GLU A 139 15.13 -8.46 10.79
C GLU A 139 16.32 -9.39 10.57
N ARG A 140 16.58 -10.28 11.53
CA ARG A 140 17.46 -11.43 11.37
C ARG A 140 16.61 -12.68 11.13
N HIS A 141 16.95 -13.43 10.10
CA HIS A 141 16.29 -14.71 9.82
C HIS A 141 17.26 -15.64 9.07
N GLU A 142 17.49 -16.82 9.64
CA GLU A 142 18.36 -17.86 9.06
C GLU A 142 19.75 -17.34 8.62
N GLY A 143 20.35 -16.48 9.45
CA GLY A 143 21.67 -15.88 9.18
C GLY A 143 21.67 -14.70 8.19
N SER A 144 20.54 -14.43 7.53
CA SER A 144 20.36 -13.28 6.65
C SER A 144 19.75 -12.09 7.39
N LEU A 145 19.92 -10.90 6.83
CA LEU A 145 19.34 -9.66 7.34
C LEU A 145 18.38 -9.07 6.32
N TYR A 146 17.26 -8.53 6.78
CA TYR A 146 16.24 -7.94 5.93
C TYR A 146 15.78 -6.59 6.47
N ASN A 147 15.31 -5.71 5.59
CA ASN A 147 14.55 -4.52 5.96
C ASN A 147 13.07 -4.90 5.99
N THR A 148 12.50 -5.03 7.18
CA THR A 148 11.21 -5.73 7.36
C THR A 148 10.16 -4.87 8.02
N CYS A 149 9.01 -4.78 7.37
CA CYS A 149 7.79 -4.16 7.84
C CYS A 149 6.79 -5.21 8.32
N CYS A 150 6.38 -5.17 9.59
CA CYS A 150 5.27 -5.97 10.09
C CYS A 150 4.00 -5.11 10.22
N VAL A 151 2.85 -5.68 9.90
CA VAL A 151 1.53 -5.07 10.14
C VAL A 151 0.87 -5.83 11.28
N PHE A 152 0.44 -5.11 12.32
CA PHE A 152 -0.20 -5.67 13.51
C PHE A 152 -1.69 -5.35 13.53
N SER A 153 -2.49 -6.36 13.85
CA SER A 153 -3.94 -6.25 14.04
C SER A 153 -4.27 -5.50 15.33
N THR A 154 -5.55 -5.16 15.50
CA THR A 154 -6.06 -4.57 16.75
C THR A 154 -6.01 -5.53 17.95
N THR A 155 -5.71 -6.81 17.74
CA THR A 155 -5.49 -7.80 18.81
C THR A 155 -4.00 -8.02 19.10
N GLY A 156 -3.10 -7.37 18.36
CA GLY A 156 -1.65 -7.52 18.46
C GLY A 156 -1.05 -8.65 17.61
N GLU A 157 -1.86 -9.30 16.77
CA GLU A 157 -1.38 -10.37 15.88
C GLU A 157 -0.70 -9.79 14.64
N ILE A 158 0.36 -10.44 14.14
CA ILE A 158 0.97 -10.05 12.86
C ILE A 158 0.04 -10.48 11.73
N LEU A 159 -0.53 -9.50 11.01
CA LEU A 159 -1.35 -9.71 9.82
C LEU A 159 -0.51 -9.95 8.57
N ALA A 160 0.65 -9.29 8.48
CA ALA A 160 1.57 -9.42 7.36
C ALA A 160 3.00 -9.05 7.75
N LYS A 161 3.97 -9.65 7.05
CA LYS A 161 5.39 -9.34 7.12
C LYS A 161 5.90 -9.08 5.71
N HIS A 162 6.44 -7.89 5.46
CA HIS A 162 6.97 -7.46 4.17
C HIS A 162 8.47 -7.20 4.28
N ARG A 163 9.27 -7.94 3.51
CA ARG A 163 10.70 -7.69 3.34
C ARG A 163 10.91 -6.82 2.10
N LYS A 164 11.66 -5.73 2.24
CA LYS A 164 11.92 -4.77 1.17
C LYS A 164 12.49 -5.48 -0.07
N VAL A 165 11.77 -5.39 -1.18
CA VAL A 165 12.12 -6.08 -2.44
C VAL A 165 13.22 -5.36 -3.21
N HIS A 166 13.17 -4.02 -3.23
CA HIS A 166 14.14 -3.19 -3.94
C HIS A 166 15.04 -2.50 -2.94
N LEU A 167 16.26 -3.01 -2.79
CA LEU A 167 17.26 -2.45 -1.90
C LEU A 167 17.80 -1.13 -2.43
N PHE A 168 18.19 -0.25 -1.50
CA PHE A 168 18.69 1.07 -1.82
C PHE A 168 20.18 1.03 -2.18
N ASP A 169 20.46 0.75 -3.45
CA ASP A 169 21.82 0.81 -4.00
C ASP A 169 21.96 2.01 -4.93
N ILE A 170 22.68 3.03 -4.47
CA ILE A 170 22.95 4.24 -5.22
C ILE A 170 24.46 4.52 -5.28
N ASN A 171 24.89 5.02 -6.43
CA ASN A 171 26.22 5.55 -6.61
C ASN A 171 26.14 6.82 -7.46
N ILE A 172 26.27 7.96 -6.81
CA ILE A 172 26.33 9.28 -7.43
C ILE A 172 27.76 9.80 -7.25
N PRO A 173 28.61 9.73 -8.29
CA PRO A 173 30.01 10.12 -8.22
C PRO A 173 30.20 11.51 -7.62
N GLY A 174 31.08 11.61 -6.63
CA GLY A 174 31.38 12.87 -5.94
C GLY A 174 30.30 13.38 -4.99
N LYS A 175 29.21 12.63 -4.76
CA LYS A 175 28.14 13.01 -3.82
C LYS A 175 27.87 11.96 -2.76
N ILE A 176 27.34 10.80 -3.18
CA ILE A 176 26.89 9.76 -2.26
C ILE A 176 27.00 8.40 -2.92
N SER A 177 27.55 7.43 -2.19
CA SER A 177 27.49 6.01 -2.53
C SER A 177 26.97 5.29 -1.31
N PHE A 178 25.90 4.53 -1.48
CA PHE A 178 25.31 3.69 -0.44
C PHE A 178 24.78 2.43 -1.09
N LYS A 179 25.08 1.27 -0.52
CA LYS A 179 24.64 -0.03 -1.03
C LYS A 179 24.05 -0.83 0.11
N GLU A 180 22.74 -0.78 0.24
CA GLU A 180 22.00 -1.57 1.23
C GLU A 180 22.25 -3.08 1.00
N SER A 181 22.44 -3.49 -0.27
CA SER A 181 22.72 -4.88 -0.65
C SER A 181 24.03 -5.45 -0.11
N ASP A 182 24.96 -4.62 0.36
CA ASP A 182 26.21 -5.09 0.97
C ASP A 182 25.94 -5.74 2.34
N THR A 183 24.76 -5.52 2.93
CA THR A 183 24.39 -6.01 4.27
C THR A 183 23.02 -6.67 4.32
N LEU A 184 22.03 -6.13 3.60
CA LEU A 184 20.66 -6.65 3.61
C LEU A 184 20.39 -7.54 2.40
N THR A 185 19.48 -8.47 2.60
CA THR A 185 18.93 -9.37 1.59
C THR A 185 17.58 -8.84 1.14
N ALA A 186 17.31 -8.90 -0.16
CA ALA A 186 16.03 -8.47 -0.72
C ALA A 186 14.92 -9.46 -0.37
N GLY A 187 13.70 -8.94 -0.18
CA GLY A 187 12.48 -9.73 -0.28
C GLY A 187 12.19 -10.16 -1.72
N ASP A 188 11.26 -11.09 -1.88
CA ASP A 188 10.96 -11.73 -3.17
C ASP A 188 9.53 -11.50 -3.68
N GLN A 189 8.69 -10.82 -2.91
CA GLN A 189 7.27 -10.67 -3.21
C GLN A 189 6.66 -9.35 -2.71
N GLY A 190 5.62 -8.90 -3.40
CA GLY A 190 4.74 -7.84 -2.90
C GLY A 190 3.83 -8.35 -1.78
N THR A 191 3.40 -7.45 -0.89
CA THR A 191 2.56 -7.80 0.25
C THR A 191 1.30 -6.96 0.25
N VAL A 192 0.14 -7.61 0.34
CA VAL A 192 -1.19 -6.99 0.45
C VAL A 192 -1.90 -7.65 1.62
N VAL A 193 -2.59 -6.85 2.43
CA VAL A 193 -3.27 -7.31 3.63
C VAL A 193 -4.55 -6.52 3.85
N ASP A 194 -5.60 -7.20 4.28
CA ASP A 194 -6.85 -6.57 4.70
C ASP A 194 -6.71 -6.07 6.15
N THR A 195 -7.20 -4.86 6.42
CA THR A 195 -7.04 -4.15 7.72
C THR A 195 -8.34 -3.54 8.21
#